data_AF-A0A7K1TST4-F1
#
_entry.id   AF-A0A7K1TST4-F1
#
_cell.length_a   1.000
_cell.length_b   1.000
_cell.length_c   1.000
_cell.angle_alpha   90.00
_cell.angle_beta   90.00
_cell.angle_gamma   90.00
#
_symmetry.space_group_name_H-M   'P 1'
#
loop_
_entity.id
_entity.type
_entity.pdbx_description
1 polymer ?
#
loop_
_entity_poly.entity_id
_entity_poly.type
_entity_poly.pdbx_seq_one_letter_code
_entity_poly.pdbx_strand_id
1 'polypeptide(L)'
;MTAPPRTGARIVEATSPVLVLTTALHTVLVTACVSTWVTFLVGLVVGIVSEETGVLEGFDPLFRDAAGVLLITGFVLAVLTPAAAIVRRFALLPAVERLHGSDSEAVPPLEARTLLAKSPADGVRLAGTVLVWLGLGLVALFLLAIAVGGLWDNAAAWVLTACAGALFIVGVLLSWLGTALLRAFDPRMQALEKLWRRLVPTAVAREKIQRSRLPEAQLPRILQASSSPAMRVGGMVLAGVMGVGGIVLFASVYLRQPCRTCDERYWDEPVERGIDGLSLFGGTMLIIGAVALALVWAGFVVSRIRVERALLRWLDAAGPSRIDDERARALLTLPTALGAVAVTLAFLGTSTLIAAFALLAGDAAGAVPTGMLVSALALIVAAVLIELIGQRRQVRLRERLRDTTWPGDVLAEAEKEGART
;
A
#
# COMPACT_ATOMS: atom_id res chain seq x y z
N MET A 1 -18.42 33.67 10.00
CA MET A 1 -17.32 34.29 10.76
C MET A 1 -16.01 33.85 10.15
N THR A 2 -15.36 34.71 9.37
CA THR A 2 -13.98 34.48 8.91
C THR A 2 -13.05 34.75 10.08
N ALA A 3 -12.30 33.73 10.52
CA ALA A 3 -11.29 33.91 11.55
C ALA A 3 -10.31 35.03 11.12
N PRO A 4 -9.85 35.89 12.05
CA PRO A 4 -8.91 36.96 11.71
C PRO A 4 -7.67 36.37 11.01
N PRO A 5 -7.08 37.11 10.04
CA PRO A 5 -5.88 36.67 9.36
C PRO A 5 -4.80 36.37 10.41
N ARG A 6 -4.38 35.11 10.47
CA ARG A 6 -3.34 34.67 11.39
C ARG A 6 -2.00 35.15 10.85
N THR A 7 -1.40 36.15 11.48
CA THR A 7 -0.10 36.72 11.09
C THR A 7 1.05 35.89 11.69
N GLY A 8 1.98 35.35 10.90
CA GLY A 8 3.20 34.64 11.33
C GLY A 8 3.21 33.13 11.04
N ALA A 9 4.40 32.53 11.13
CA ALA A 9 4.66 31.13 10.75
C ALA A 9 3.74 30.10 11.41
N ARG A 10 3.18 29.19 10.60
CA ARG A 10 2.19 28.17 11.01
C ARG A 10 2.29 26.90 10.17
N ILE A 11 1.86 25.77 10.73
CA ILE A 11 1.84 24.49 10.01
C ILE A 11 0.51 24.33 9.26
N VAL A 12 0.57 24.10 7.94
CA VAL A 12 -0.59 24.00 7.05
C VAL A 12 -0.45 22.79 6.13
N GLU A 13 -1.52 22.02 5.96
CA GLU A 13 -1.55 20.87 5.05
C GLU A 13 -1.45 21.35 3.59
N ALA A 14 -0.46 20.87 2.85
CA ALA A 14 -0.35 21.16 1.42
C ALA A 14 -1.35 20.31 0.65
N THR A 15 -2.23 20.95 -0.15
CA THR A 15 -3.21 20.23 -0.96
C THR A 15 -3.25 20.66 -2.40
N SER A 16 -3.50 19.68 -3.27
CA SER A 16 -3.86 19.89 -4.66
C SER A 16 -4.74 18.75 -5.16
N PRO A 17 -5.61 18.97 -6.18
CA PRO A 17 -6.43 17.89 -6.73
C PRO A 17 -5.61 16.70 -7.24
N VAL A 18 -4.42 16.96 -7.80
CA VAL A 18 -3.50 15.94 -8.31
C VAL A 18 -2.87 15.14 -7.17
N LEU A 19 -2.50 15.79 -6.06
CA LEU A 19 -1.96 15.11 -4.88
C LEU A 19 -3.00 14.18 -4.24
N VAL A 20 -4.25 14.63 -4.14
CA VAL A 20 -5.36 13.82 -3.63
C VAL A 20 -5.59 12.60 -4.53
N LEU A 21 -5.65 12.80 -5.86
CA LEU A 21 -5.86 11.72 -6.81
C LEU A 21 -4.74 10.67 -6.76
N THR A 22 -3.48 11.12 -6.80
CA THR A 22 -2.32 10.23 -6.81
C THR A 22 -2.15 9.49 -5.49
N THR A 23 -2.50 10.11 -4.37
CA THR A 23 -2.55 9.44 -3.06
C THR A 23 -3.63 8.36 -3.04
N ALA A 24 -4.83 8.67 -3.55
CA ALA A 24 -5.92 7.70 -3.63
C ALA A 24 -5.58 6.49 -4.51
N LEU A 25 -5.01 6.74 -5.70
CA LEU A 25 -4.54 5.69 -6.60
C LEU A 25 -3.45 4.84 -5.95
N HIS A 26 -2.49 5.46 -5.27
CA HIS A 26 -1.44 4.72 -4.58
C HIS A 26 -2.00 3.80 -3.48
N THR A 27 -2.96 4.26 -2.68
CA THR A 27 -3.66 3.42 -1.68
C THR A 27 -4.34 2.22 -2.33
N VAL A 28 -5.07 2.44 -3.43
CA VAL A 28 -5.77 1.37 -4.14
C VAL A 28 -4.79 0.38 -4.78
N LEU A 29 -3.69 0.86 -5.38
CA LEU A 29 -2.66 0.02 -5.98
C LEU A 29 -1.92 -0.85 -4.95
N VAL A 30 -1.52 -0.27 -3.80
CA VAL A 30 -0.94 -1.05 -2.69
C VAL A 30 -1.91 -2.10 -2.20
N THR A 31 -3.20 -1.74 -2.08
CA THR A 31 -4.24 -2.69 -1.68
C THR A 31 -4.40 -3.81 -2.71
N ALA A 32 -4.37 -3.48 -4.00
CA ALA A 32 -4.42 -4.44 -5.08
C ALA A 32 -3.21 -5.39 -5.07
N CYS A 33 -1.99 -4.91 -4.77
CA CYS A 33 -0.82 -5.76 -4.57
C CYS A 33 -1.07 -6.79 -3.47
N VAL A 34 -1.49 -6.32 -2.28
CA VAL A 34 -1.74 -7.18 -1.12
C VAL A 34 -2.87 -8.17 -1.42
N SER A 35 -3.98 -7.70 -2.00
CA SER A 35 -5.10 -8.55 -2.41
C SER A 35 -4.69 -9.60 -3.43
N THR A 36 -3.83 -9.25 -4.39
CA THR A 36 -3.34 -10.21 -5.39
C THR A 36 -2.59 -11.37 -4.74
N TRP A 37 -1.66 -11.05 -3.84
CA TRP A 37 -0.92 -12.07 -3.09
C TRP A 37 -1.82 -12.91 -2.19
N VAL A 38 -2.74 -12.28 -1.45
CA VAL A 38 -3.64 -13.02 -0.56
C VAL A 38 -4.58 -13.92 -1.37
N THR A 39 -5.14 -13.42 -2.47
CA THR A 39 -6.04 -14.20 -3.34
C THR A 39 -5.31 -15.37 -3.98
N PHE A 40 -4.06 -15.18 -4.41
CA PHE A 40 -3.23 -16.27 -4.90
C PHE A 40 -2.99 -17.34 -3.83
N LEU A 41 -2.53 -16.95 -2.64
CA LEU A 41 -2.26 -17.91 -1.58
C LEU A 41 -3.53 -18.67 -1.16
N VAL A 42 -4.64 -17.96 -0.95
CA VAL A 42 -5.92 -18.59 -0.59
C VAL A 42 -6.44 -19.49 -1.71
N GLY A 43 -6.35 -19.05 -2.97
CA GLY A 43 -6.77 -19.84 -4.12
C GLY A 43 -5.97 -21.14 -4.26
N LEU A 44 -4.65 -21.07 -4.07
CA LEU A 44 -3.77 -22.24 -4.07
C LEU A 44 -4.20 -23.25 -3.00
N VAL A 45 -4.49 -22.77 -1.79
CA VAL A 45 -4.94 -23.60 -0.65
C VAL A 45 -6.27 -24.27 -0.95
N VAL A 46 -7.25 -23.47 -1.35
CA VAL A 46 -8.60 -23.97 -1.62
C VAL A 46 -8.53 -25.01 -2.72
N GLY A 47 -7.72 -24.78 -3.77
CA GLY A 47 -7.52 -25.73 -4.84
C GLY A 47 -7.02 -27.08 -4.36
N ILE A 48 -5.86 -27.09 -3.69
CA ILE A 48 -5.26 -28.34 -3.17
C ILE A 48 -6.23 -29.07 -2.25
N VAL A 49 -6.81 -28.38 -1.26
CA VAL A 49 -7.72 -29.03 -0.30
C VAL A 49 -8.98 -29.56 -1.01
N SER A 50 -9.51 -28.82 -1.98
CA SER A 50 -10.73 -29.22 -2.68
C SER A 50 -10.53 -30.42 -3.59
N GLU A 51 -9.34 -30.59 -4.17
CA GLU A 51 -8.99 -31.75 -4.98
C GLU A 51 -8.76 -32.98 -4.09
N GLU A 52 -8.00 -32.83 -3.00
CA GLU A 52 -7.75 -33.91 -2.03
C GLU A 52 -9.03 -34.42 -1.34
N THR A 53 -10.03 -33.55 -1.18
CA THR A 53 -11.33 -33.93 -0.58
C THR A 53 -12.36 -34.40 -1.61
N GLY A 54 -12.04 -34.35 -2.90
CA GLY A 54 -12.97 -34.68 -3.99
C GLY A 54 -14.16 -33.72 -4.11
N VAL A 55 -14.10 -32.54 -3.48
CA VAL A 55 -15.20 -31.55 -3.48
C VAL A 55 -15.23 -30.74 -4.77
N LEU A 56 -14.06 -30.44 -5.35
CA LEU A 56 -13.91 -29.75 -6.63
C LEU A 56 -12.83 -30.43 -7.47
N GLU A 57 -13.20 -31.47 -8.22
CA GLU A 57 -12.31 -32.08 -9.20
C GLU A 57 -11.96 -31.06 -10.30
N GLY A 58 -10.67 -30.97 -10.66
CA GLY A 58 -10.18 -30.09 -11.73
C GLY A 58 -9.84 -28.65 -11.34
N PHE A 59 -9.81 -28.32 -10.04
CA PHE A 59 -9.46 -26.98 -9.59
C PHE A 59 -7.94 -26.67 -9.68
N ASP A 60 -7.06 -27.65 -9.43
CA ASP A 60 -5.60 -27.44 -9.53
C ASP A 60 -5.12 -27.09 -10.95
N PRO A 61 -5.55 -27.80 -12.03
CA PRO A 61 -5.24 -27.39 -13.40
C PRO A 61 -5.67 -25.96 -13.70
N LEU A 62 -6.88 -25.57 -13.31
CA LEU A 62 -7.42 -24.23 -13.51
C LEU A 62 -6.58 -23.17 -12.79
N PHE A 63 -6.14 -23.46 -11.56
CA PHE A 63 -5.32 -22.54 -10.79
C PHE A 63 -3.88 -22.45 -11.32
N ARG A 64 -3.33 -23.56 -11.82
CA ARG A 64 -2.01 -23.61 -12.45
C ARG A 64 -1.98 -22.82 -13.76
N ASP A 65 -3.05 -22.87 -14.54
CA ASP A 65 -3.22 -22.04 -15.74
C ASP A 65 -3.40 -20.56 -15.39
N ALA A 66 -4.09 -20.27 -14.27
CA ALA A 66 -4.26 -18.92 -13.74
C ALA A 66 -2.95 -18.30 -13.21
N ALA A 67 -1.93 -19.10 -12.90
CA ALA A 67 -0.66 -18.61 -12.38
C ALA A 67 0.00 -17.60 -13.33
N GLY A 68 -0.13 -17.80 -14.64
CA GLY A 68 0.36 -16.86 -15.65
C GLY A 68 -0.31 -15.49 -15.53
N VAL A 69 -1.64 -15.44 -15.37
CA VAL A 69 -2.38 -14.18 -15.24
C VAL A 69 -2.06 -13.48 -13.92
N LEU A 70 -1.87 -14.25 -12.85
CA LEU A 70 -1.45 -13.72 -11.55
C LEU A 70 -0.05 -13.10 -11.59
N LEU A 71 0.90 -13.75 -12.27
CA LEU A 71 2.23 -13.20 -12.46
C LEU A 71 2.20 -11.92 -13.30
N ILE A 72 1.40 -11.87 -14.37
CA ILE A 72 1.22 -10.65 -15.18
C ILE A 72 0.58 -9.53 -14.34
N THR A 73 -0.48 -9.84 -13.59
CA THR A 73 -1.16 -8.87 -12.72
C THR A 73 -0.21 -8.36 -11.64
N GLY A 74 0.52 -9.26 -10.99
CA GLY A 74 1.55 -8.94 -10.01
C GLY A 74 2.65 -8.06 -10.60
N PHE A 75 3.12 -8.36 -11.82
CA PHE A 75 4.10 -7.54 -12.53
C PHE A 75 3.57 -6.13 -12.81
N VAL A 76 2.36 -6.01 -13.35
CA VAL A 76 1.71 -4.71 -13.60
C VAL A 76 1.62 -3.90 -12.31
N LEU A 77 1.16 -4.52 -11.22
CA LEU A 77 1.04 -3.85 -9.92
C LEU A 77 2.40 -3.48 -9.31
N ALA A 78 3.43 -4.33 -9.48
CA ALA A 78 4.80 -4.06 -9.05
C ALA A 78 5.43 -2.87 -9.79
N VAL A 79 4.99 -2.58 -11.02
CA VAL A 79 5.40 -1.39 -11.79
C VAL A 79 4.55 -0.17 -11.43
N LEU A 80 3.22 -0.31 -11.39
CA LEU A 80 2.30 0.82 -11.17
C LEU A 80 2.39 1.39 -9.75
N THR A 81 2.60 0.55 -8.74
CA THR A 81 2.67 1.00 -7.33
C THR A 81 3.83 1.97 -7.05
N PRO A 82 5.09 1.65 -7.38
CA PRO A 82 6.19 2.60 -7.23
C PRO A 82 6.05 3.80 -8.17
N ALA A 83 5.51 3.62 -9.38
CA ALA A 83 5.22 4.74 -10.28
C ALA A 83 4.24 5.73 -9.64
N ALA A 84 3.14 5.26 -9.04
CA ALA A 84 2.19 6.10 -8.32
C ALA A 84 2.84 6.81 -7.12
N ALA A 85 3.75 6.14 -6.39
CA ALA A 85 4.50 6.77 -5.31
C ALA A 85 5.42 7.90 -5.79
N ILE A 86 6.08 7.72 -6.94
CA ILE A 86 6.90 8.74 -7.60
C ILE A 86 6.02 9.91 -8.03
N VAL A 87 4.93 9.65 -8.77
CA VAL A 87 4.00 10.69 -9.25
C VAL A 87 3.39 11.47 -8.07
N ARG A 88 3.08 10.81 -6.95
CA ARG A 88 2.63 11.48 -5.71
C ARG A 88 3.65 12.51 -5.22
N ARG A 89 4.95 12.20 -5.23
CA ARG A 89 6.00 13.16 -4.85
C ARG A 89 6.11 14.32 -5.84
N PHE A 90 5.99 14.05 -7.15
CA PHE A 90 5.92 15.09 -8.18
C PHE A 90 4.69 15.98 -8.03
N ALA A 91 3.56 15.46 -7.55
CA ALA A 91 2.35 16.23 -7.29
C ALA A 91 2.43 17.04 -5.98
N LEU A 92 3.21 16.56 -5.00
CA LEU A 92 3.40 17.21 -3.71
C LEU A 92 4.24 18.49 -3.81
N LEU A 93 5.32 18.47 -4.59
CA LEU A 93 6.20 19.63 -4.78
C LEU A 93 5.45 20.91 -5.23
N PRO A 94 4.70 20.92 -6.35
CA PRO A 94 3.95 22.11 -6.77
C PRO A 94 2.82 22.47 -5.82
N ALA A 95 2.25 21.52 -5.07
CA ALA A 95 1.25 21.83 -4.04
C ALA A 95 1.87 22.65 -2.91
N VAL A 96 3.08 22.27 -2.49
CA VAL A 96 3.86 22.94 -1.46
C VAL A 96 4.38 24.31 -1.92
N GLU A 97 4.81 24.43 -3.18
CA GLU A 97 5.21 25.72 -3.74
C GLU A 97 4.03 26.68 -3.87
N ARG A 98 2.85 26.20 -4.29
CA ARG A 98 1.62 27.02 -4.32
C ARG A 98 1.20 27.47 -2.93
N LEU A 99 1.29 26.58 -1.94
CA LEU A 99 1.03 26.92 -0.54
C LEU A 99 1.92 28.10 -0.13
N HIS A 100 3.22 28.03 -0.43
CA HIS A 100 4.15 29.09 -0.09
C HIS A 100 3.94 30.38 -0.91
N GLY A 101 3.52 30.26 -2.17
CA GLY A 101 3.15 31.42 -2.99
C GLY A 101 1.90 32.14 -2.48
N SER A 102 0.97 31.42 -1.84
CA SER A 102 -0.23 32.01 -1.22
C SER A 102 -0.01 32.50 0.22
N ASP A 103 0.90 31.88 0.96
CA ASP A 103 1.24 32.21 2.35
C ASP A 103 2.73 31.93 2.57
N SER A 104 3.52 33.01 2.56
CA SER A 104 4.99 32.94 2.72
C SER A 104 5.42 32.44 4.10
N GLU A 105 4.50 32.29 5.05
CA GLU A 105 4.78 31.82 6.40
C GLU A 105 4.20 30.42 6.66
N ALA A 106 3.50 29.83 5.68
CA ALA A 106 3.00 28.48 5.77
C ALA A 106 4.13 27.45 5.66
N VAL A 107 4.12 26.50 6.59
CA VAL A 107 5.07 25.39 6.68
C VAL A 107 4.30 24.08 6.49
N PRO A 108 4.67 23.21 5.52
CA PRO A 108 4.03 21.91 5.40
C PRO A 108 4.34 21.01 6.61
N PRO A 109 3.45 20.07 6.98
CA PRO A 109 3.66 19.15 8.10
C PRO A 109 4.87 18.23 7.85
N LEU A 110 5.44 17.65 8.90
CA LEU A 110 6.62 16.79 8.77
C LEU A 110 6.45 15.68 7.73
N GLU A 111 5.30 15.00 7.66
CA GLU A 111 5.05 13.94 6.68
C GLU A 111 5.29 14.40 5.23
N ALA A 112 4.82 15.60 4.89
CA ALA A 112 5.06 16.19 3.58
C ALA A 112 6.54 16.59 3.40
N ARG A 113 7.19 17.11 4.46
CA ARG A 113 8.62 17.47 4.43
C ARG A 113 9.53 16.27 4.31
N THR A 114 9.23 15.14 4.96
CA THR A 114 10.01 13.90 4.89
C THR A 114 9.86 13.23 3.53
N LEU A 115 8.65 13.25 2.95
CA LEU A 115 8.42 12.82 1.57
C LEU A 115 9.21 13.66 0.55
N LEU A 116 9.42 14.95 0.85
CA LEU A 116 10.21 15.89 0.08
C LEU A 116 11.67 16.01 0.55
N ALA A 117 12.12 15.24 1.54
CA ALA A 117 13.52 15.30 1.99
C ALA A 117 14.49 14.77 0.92
N LYS A 118 13.97 13.92 0.03
CA LYS A 118 14.66 13.47 -1.19
C LYS A 118 13.92 14.02 -2.40
N SER A 119 14.65 14.32 -3.47
CA SER A 119 14.04 14.83 -4.69
C SER A 119 13.06 13.79 -5.27
N PRO A 120 11.89 14.19 -5.81
CA PRO A 120 11.00 13.26 -6.50
C PRO A 120 11.70 12.54 -7.66
N ALA A 121 12.69 13.20 -8.28
CA ALA A 121 13.48 12.65 -9.38
C ALA A 121 14.43 11.52 -8.94
N ASP A 122 14.78 11.42 -7.65
CA ASP A 122 15.56 10.28 -7.14
C ASP A 122 14.80 8.97 -7.32
N GLY A 123 13.47 9.00 -7.17
CA GLY A 123 12.63 7.82 -7.39
C GLY A 123 12.67 7.34 -8.84
N VAL A 124 12.63 8.27 -9.80
CA VAL A 124 12.74 7.96 -11.25
C VAL A 124 14.10 7.38 -11.57
N ARG A 125 15.17 8.01 -11.04
CA ARG A 125 16.54 7.52 -11.22
C ARG A 125 16.71 6.12 -10.64
N LEU A 126 16.25 5.89 -9.40
CA LEU A 126 16.35 4.59 -8.74
C LEU A 126 15.58 3.51 -9.51
N ALA A 127 14.34 3.80 -9.93
CA ALA A 127 13.54 2.88 -10.73
C ALA A 127 14.24 2.54 -12.05
N GLY A 128 14.80 3.54 -12.74
CA GLY A 128 15.60 3.34 -13.94
C GLY A 128 16.81 2.44 -13.68
N THR A 129 17.61 2.72 -12.64
CA THR A 129 18.77 1.90 -12.26
C THR A 129 18.38 0.46 -11.92
N VAL A 130 17.28 0.24 -11.19
CA VAL A 130 16.78 -1.11 -10.90
C VAL A 130 16.38 -1.84 -12.18
N LEU A 131 15.68 -1.18 -13.11
CA LEU A 131 15.30 -1.76 -14.40
C LEU A 131 16.51 -2.07 -15.29
N VAL A 132 17.56 -1.24 -15.26
CA VAL A 132 18.83 -1.52 -15.95
C VAL A 132 19.42 -2.84 -15.46
N TRP A 133 19.59 -3.00 -14.14
CA TRP A 133 20.17 -4.20 -13.58
C TRP A 133 19.30 -5.44 -13.80
N LEU A 134 17.99 -5.30 -13.66
CA LEU A 134 17.03 -6.37 -13.93
C LEU A 134 17.06 -6.79 -15.41
N GLY A 135 16.96 -5.83 -16.32
CA GLY A 135 17.00 -6.08 -17.76
C GLY A 135 18.31 -6.70 -18.19
N LEU A 136 19.44 -6.18 -17.71
CA LEU A 136 20.77 -6.73 -17.99
C LEU A 136 20.90 -8.18 -17.50
N GLY A 137 20.47 -8.46 -16.26
CA GLY A 137 20.47 -9.79 -15.68
C GLY A 137 19.59 -10.77 -16.46
N LEU A 138 18.39 -10.36 -16.85
CA LEU A 138 17.47 -11.19 -17.65
C LEU A 138 18.00 -11.44 -19.07
N VAL A 139 18.57 -10.44 -19.74
CA VAL A 139 19.21 -10.62 -21.06
C VAL A 139 20.36 -11.61 -20.96
N ALA A 140 21.26 -11.45 -19.98
CA ALA A 140 22.37 -12.37 -19.78
C ALA A 140 21.88 -13.80 -19.48
N LEU A 141 20.85 -13.95 -18.64
CA LEU A 141 20.25 -15.24 -18.31
C LEU A 141 19.63 -15.90 -19.54
N PHE A 142 18.87 -15.17 -20.36
CA PHE A 142 18.23 -15.74 -21.54
C PHE A 142 19.24 -16.07 -22.64
N LEU A 143 20.26 -15.23 -22.86
CA LEU A 143 21.36 -15.55 -23.78
C LEU A 143 22.13 -16.80 -23.32
N LEU A 144 22.37 -16.95 -22.02
CA LEU A 144 22.98 -18.15 -21.46
C LEU A 144 22.09 -19.39 -21.68
N ALA A 145 20.78 -19.27 -21.43
CA ALA A 145 19.83 -20.35 -21.67
C ALA A 145 19.74 -20.73 -23.15
N ILE A 146 19.82 -19.77 -24.07
CA ILE A 146 19.89 -20.02 -25.52
C ILE A 146 21.17 -20.78 -25.86
N ALA A 147 22.33 -20.32 -25.36
CA ALA A 147 23.61 -20.91 -25.65
C ALA A 147 23.77 -22.34 -25.08
N VAL A 148 23.35 -22.56 -23.83
CA VAL A 148 23.50 -23.85 -23.13
C VAL A 148 22.38 -24.82 -23.49
N GLY A 149 21.14 -24.33 -23.62
CA GLY A 149 19.97 -25.15 -23.92
C GLY A 149 19.75 -25.43 -25.40
N GLY A 150 20.62 -24.91 -26.29
CA GLY A 150 20.47 -25.09 -27.74
C GLY A 150 19.21 -24.45 -28.32
N LEU A 151 18.70 -23.38 -27.71
CA LEU A 151 17.41 -22.76 -28.08
C LEU A 151 17.53 -21.73 -29.23
N TRP A 152 18.53 -21.88 -30.10
CA TRP A 152 18.85 -20.90 -31.16
C TRP A 152 17.70 -20.70 -32.15
N ASP A 153 16.96 -21.77 -32.45
CA ASP A 153 15.81 -21.73 -33.37
C ASP A 153 14.48 -21.43 -32.64
N ASN A 154 14.51 -21.25 -31.31
CA ASN A 154 13.30 -20.99 -30.54
C ASN A 154 12.95 -19.50 -30.57
N ALA A 155 11.96 -19.15 -31.40
CA ALA A 155 11.45 -17.77 -31.51
C ALA A 155 11.01 -17.18 -30.15
N ALA A 156 10.41 -17.98 -29.26
CA ALA A 156 9.98 -17.48 -27.95
C ALA A 156 11.17 -17.05 -27.07
N ALA A 157 12.30 -17.76 -27.15
CA ALA A 157 13.51 -17.38 -26.41
C ALA A 157 14.07 -16.02 -26.88
N TRP A 158 14.06 -15.77 -28.20
CA TRP A 158 14.45 -14.47 -28.76
C TRP A 158 13.47 -13.35 -28.42
N VAL A 159 12.16 -13.61 -28.43
CA VAL A 159 11.15 -12.62 -28.01
C VAL A 159 11.34 -12.25 -26.53
N LEU A 160 11.53 -13.23 -25.64
CA LEU A 160 11.80 -12.96 -24.22
C LEU A 160 13.09 -12.17 -24.02
N THR A 161 14.15 -12.51 -24.78
CA THR A 161 15.42 -11.77 -24.76
C THR A 161 15.23 -10.32 -25.24
N ALA A 162 14.47 -10.11 -26.32
CA ALA A 162 14.15 -8.78 -26.83
C ALA A 162 13.33 -7.95 -25.83
N CYS A 163 12.34 -8.57 -25.17
CA CYS A 163 11.58 -7.93 -24.09
C CYS A 163 12.48 -7.51 -22.91
N ALA A 164 13.41 -8.37 -22.50
CA ALA A 164 14.39 -8.04 -21.46
C ALA A 164 15.33 -6.90 -21.91
N GLY A 165 15.75 -6.88 -23.18
CA GLY A 165 16.50 -5.79 -23.78
C GLY A 165 15.73 -4.47 -23.80
N ALA A 166 14.43 -4.50 -24.11
CA ALA A 166 13.55 -3.34 -24.04
C ALA A 166 13.45 -2.79 -22.61
N LEU A 167 13.33 -3.65 -21.59
CA LEU A 167 13.36 -3.25 -20.18
C LEU A 167 14.67 -2.55 -19.81
N PHE A 168 15.81 -3.06 -20.29
CA PHE A 168 17.11 -2.43 -20.10
C PHE A 168 17.14 -1.02 -20.71
N ILE A 169 16.71 -0.87 -21.98
CA ILE A 169 16.68 0.43 -22.68
C ILE A 169 15.78 1.42 -21.93
N VAL A 170 14.57 1.00 -21.54
CA VAL A 170 13.66 1.83 -20.73
C VAL A 170 14.31 2.23 -19.41
N GLY A 171 15.01 1.31 -18.75
CA GLY A 171 15.77 1.58 -17.53
C GLY A 171 16.84 2.66 -17.73
N VAL A 172 17.61 2.58 -18.82
CA VAL A 172 18.64 3.59 -19.16
C VAL A 172 17.99 4.95 -19.39
N LEU A 173 16.92 5.00 -20.18
CA LEU A 173 16.19 6.24 -20.47
C LEU A 173 15.62 6.88 -19.18
N LEU A 174 15.05 6.08 -18.28
CA LEU A 174 14.54 6.54 -17.00
C LEU A 174 15.65 7.01 -16.06
N SER A 175 16.80 6.33 -16.02
CA SER A 175 17.94 6.75 -15.19
C SER A 175 18.54 8.07 -15.69
N TRP A 176 18.65 8.23 -17.01
CA TRP A 176 19.07 9.47 -17.65
C TRP A 176 18.06 10.61 -17.39
N LEU A 177 16.77 10.36 -17.61
CA LEU A 177 15.69 11.31 -17.33
C LEU A 177 15.68 11.70 -15.85
N GLY A 178 15.79 10.74 -14.93
CA GLY A 178 15.87 10.99 -13.51
C GLY A 178 17.05 11.89 -13.14
N THR A 179 18.22 11.69 -13.77
CA THR A 179 19.39 12.55 -13.60
C THR A 179 19.16 13.97 -14.13
N ALA A 180 18.53 14.11 -15.29
CA ALA A 180 18.17 15.41 -15.84
C ALA A 180 17.16 16.15 -14.96
N LEU A 181 16.11 15.45 -14.49
CA LEU A 181 15.11 15.99 -13.57
C LEU A 181 15.73 16.37 -12.23
N LEU A 182 16.66 15.57 -11.70
CA LEU A 182 17.38 15.91 -10.46
C LEU A 182 18.05 17.29 -10.58
N ARG A 183 18.79 17.54 -11.66
CA ARG A 183 19.43 18.84 -11.90
C ARG A 183 18.41 19.98 -12.00
N ALA A 184 17.25 19.73 -12.59
CA ALA A 184 16.20 20.74 -12.73
C ALA A 184 15.47 21.04 -11.40
N PHE A 185 15.26 20.04 -10.54
CA PHE A 185 14.51 20.19 -9.30
C PHE A 185 15.37 20.53 -8.07
N ASP A 186 16.65 20.17 -8.08
CA ASP A 186 17.56 20.42 -6.96
C ASP A 186 17.58 21.89 -6.47
N PRO A 187 17.68 22.93 -7.33
CA PRO A 187 17.66 24.32 -6.84
C PRO A 187 16.34 24.70 -6.16
N ARG A 188 15.21 24.17 -6.65
CA ARG A 188 13.88 24.41 -6.06
C ARG A 188 13.75 23.74 -4.69
N MET A 189 14.23 22.50 -4.60
CA MET A 189 14.26 21.74 -3.35
C MET A 189 15.15 22.41 -2.29
N GLN A 190 16.34 22.85 -2.67
CA GLN A 190 17.25 23.57 -1.78
C GLN A 190 16.66 24.91 -1.30
N ALA A 191 15.93 25.63 -2.14
CA ALA A 191 15.25 26.86 -1.76
C ALA A 191 14.16 26.60 -0.71
N LEU A 192 13.31 25.60 -0.92
CA LEU A 192 12.30 25.17 0.05
C LEU A 192 12.93 24.69 1.36
N GLU A 193 14.01 23.93 1.29
CA GLU A 193 14.71 23.43 2.48
C GLU A 193 15.30 24.58 3.31
N LYS A 194 16.00 25.53 2.68
CA LYS A 194 16.52 26.73 3.36
C LYS A 194 15.41 27.51 4.04
N LEU A 195 14.27 27.64 3.37
CA LEU A 195 13.10 28.31 3.90
C LEU A 195 12.51 27.57 5.12
N TRP A 196 12.33 26.26 5.04
CA TRP A 196 11.81 25.46 6.16
C TRP A 196 12.76 25.45 7.35
N ARG A 197 14.09 25.38 7.13
CA ARG A 197 15.07 25.49 8.22
C ARG A 197 14.88 26.78 9.03
N ARG A 198 14.46 27.87 8.39
CA ARG A 198 14.12 29.14 9.06
C ARG A 198 12.74 29.13 9.70
N LEU A 199 11.71 28.68 8.98
CA LEU A 199 10.31 28.83 9.41
C LEU A 199 9.81 27.73 10.36
N VAL A 200 10.31 26.50 10.26
CA VAL A 200 9.86 25.37 11.08
C VAL A 200 10.07 25.66 12.58
N PRO A 201 11.25 26.11 13.06
CA PRO A 201 11.44 26.41 14.48
C PRO A 201 10.48 27.49 14.98
N THR A 202 10.25 28.54 14.18
CA THR A 202 9.32 29.62 14.53
C THR A 202 7.87 29.16 14.57
N ALA A 203 7.44 28.33 13.60
CA ALA A 203 6.09 27.78 13.57
C ALA A 203 5.84 26.87 14.78
N VAL A 204 6.77 25.95 15.06
CA VAL A 204 6.66 25.02 16.20
C VAL A 204 6.66 25.77 17.54
N ALA A 205 7.57 26.74 17.72
CA ALA A 205 7.61 27.53 18.95
C ALA A 205 6.31 28.32 19.16
N ARG A 206 5.76 28.89 18.09
CA ARG A 206 4.49 29.62 18.13
C ARG A 206 3.32 28.71 18.50
N GLU A 207 3.19 27.56 17.83
CA GLU A 207 2.11 26.60 18.16
C GLU A 207 2.24 26.13 19.60
N LYS A 208 3.46 25.90 20.10
CA LYS A 208 3.73 25.57 21.51
C LYS A 208 3.28 26.65 22.49
N ILE A 209 3.59 27.92 22.22
CA ILE A 209 3.15 29.07 23.03
C ILE A 209 1.63 29.20 23.00
N GLN A 210 1.02 28.98 21.83
CA GLN A 210 -0.43 29.06 21.69
C GLN A 210 -1.11 27.93 22.46
N ARG A 211 -0.60 26.71 22.33
CA ARG A 211 -1.08 25.51 23.04
C ARG A 211 -0.93 25.62 24.56
N SER A 212 0.14 26.24 25.06
CA SER A 212 0.33 26.42 26.51
C SER A 212 -0.71 27.36 27.14
N ARG A 213 -1.39 28.18 26.33
CA ARG A 213 -2.46 29.09 26.78
C ARG A 213 -3.86 28.48 26.69
N LEU A 214 -4.00 27.30 26.08
CA LEU A 214 -5.28 26.63 25.91
C LEU A 214 -5.64 25.79 27.13
N PRO A 215 -6.94 25.72 27.50
CA PRO A 215 -7.40 24.81 28.55
C PRO A 215 -7.21 23.36 28.11
N GLU A 216 -7.03 22.47 29.08
CA GLU A 216 -6.89 21.04 28.80
C GLU A 216 -8.18 20.43 28.27
N ALA A 217 -8.08 19.69 27.17
CA ALA A 217 -9.22 19.07 26.51
C ALA A 217 -9.70 17.85 27.29
N GLN A 218 -11.00 17.83 27.62
CA GLN A 218 -11.67 16.60 28.03
C GLN A 218 -12.09 15.80 26.79
N LEU A 219 -11.25 14.86 26.40
CA LEU A 219 -11.55 13.98 25.27
C LEU A 219 -12.61 12.94 25.65
N PRO A 220 -13.59 12.65 24.79
CA PRO A 220 -14.46 11.48 24.95
C PRO A 220 -13.64 10.20 25.10
N ARG A 221 -14.08 9.24 25.93
CA ARG A 221 -13.37 7.98 26.21
C ARG A 221 -12.95 7.22 24.94
N ILE A 222 -13.76 7.29 23.88
CA ILE A 222 -13.45 6.66 22.59
C ILE A 222 -12.28 7.31 21.84
N LEU A 223 -11.99 8.59 22.09
CA LEU A 223 -10.83 9.31 21.56
C LEU A 223 -9.61 9.23 22.49
N GLN A 224 -9.83 8.91 23.78
CA GLN A 224 -8.74 8.64 24.73
C GLN A 224 -8.10 7.28 24.49
N ALA A 225 -8.88 6.31 24.02
CA ALA A 225 -8.37 5.01 23.62
C ALA A 225 -7.48 5.21 22.37
N SER A 226 -6.17 5.27 22.61
CA SER A 226 -5.16 4.98 21.57
C SER A 226 -5.63 3.74 20.81
N SER A 227 -5.64 3.80 19.47
CA SER A 227 -6.05 2.69 18.61
C SER A 227 -5.45 1.41 19.18
N SER A 228 -6.28 0.50 19.71
CA SER A 228 -5.79 -0.44 20.71
C SER A 228 -4.60 -1.21 20.12
N PRO A 229 -3.42 -1.17 20.77
CA PRO A 229 -2.27 -1.94 20.31
C PRO A 229 -2.67 -3.42 20.12
N ALA A 230 -3.64 -3.90 20.91
CA ALA A 230 -4.29 -5.20 20.74
C ALA A 230 -4.85 -5.48 19.33
N MET A 231 -5.50 -4.53 18.65
CA MET A 231 -5.99 -4.77 17.28
C MET A 231 -4.85 -4.80 16.26
N ARG A 232 -3.83 -3.95 16.43
CA ARG A 232 -2.65 -3.95 15.55
C ARG A 232 -1.83 -5.22 15.74
N VAL A 233 -1.50 -5.56 16.98
CA VAL A 233 -0.76 -6.77 17.37
C VAL A 233 -1.56 -8.01 17.00
N GLY A 234 -2.86 -8.05 17.31
CA GLY A 234 -3.74 -9.16 16.92
C GLY A 234 -3.79 -9.34 15.40
N GLY A 235 -3.93 -8.26 14.63
CA GLY A 235 -3.86 -8.32 13.17
C GLY A 235 -2.51 -8.81 12.64
N MET A 236 -1.39 -8.34 13.22
CA MET A 236 -0.04 -8.81 12.87
C MET A 236 0.15 -10.29 13.21
N VAL A 237 -0.29 -10.74 14.38
CA VAL A 237 -0.22 -12.14 14.82
C VAL A 237 -1.05 -13.02 13.88
N LEU A 238 -2.28 -12.61 13.56
CA LEU A 238 -3.14 -13.36 12.64
C LEU A 238 -2.55 -13.41 11.22
N ALA A 239 -1.99 -12.30 10.72
CA ALA A 239 -1.27 -12.28 9.45
C ALA A 239 -0.02 -13.18 9.49
N GLY A 240 0.68 -13.24 10.62
CA GLY A 240 1.81 -14.15 10.85
C GLY A 240 1.36 -15.61 10.86
N VAL A 241 0.26 -15.95 11.53
CA VAL A 241 -0.36 -17.29 11.54
C VAL A 241 -0.75 -17.70 10.11
N MET A 242 -1.36 -16.80 9.34
CA MET A 242 -1.64 -17.03 7.93
C MET A 242 -0.35 -17.25 7.12
N GLY A 243 0.67 -16.41 7.32
CA GLY A 243 1.95 -16.54 6.61
C GLY A 243 2.65 -17.87 6.90
N VAL A 244 2.73 -18.27 8.18
CA VAL A 244 3.28 -19.57 8.59
C VAL A 244 2.46 -20.71 8.02
N GLY A 245 1.13 -20.66 8.10
CA GLY A 245 0.26 -21.65 7.48
C GLY A 245 0.49 -21.78 5.98
N GLY A 246 0.69 -20.65 5.28
CA GLY A 246 1.05 -20.58 3.87
C GLY A 246 2.38 -21.25 3.55
N ILE A 247 3.42 -21.01 4.36
CA ILE A 247 4.74 -21.64 4.19
C ILE A 247 4.66 -23.15 4.43
N VAL A 248 3.96 -23.58 5.48
CA VAL A 248 3.80 -25.01 5.81
C VAL A 248 3.07 -25.73 4.68
N LEU A 249 1.99 -25.14 4.17
CA LEU A 249 1.27 -25.70 3.04
C LEU A 249 2.14 -25.73 1.77
N PHE A 250 2.85 -24.64 1.47
CA PHE A 250 3.73 -24.59 0.30
C PHE A 250 4.84 -25.66 0.38
N ALA A 251 5.43 -25.86 1.56
CA ALA A 251 6.42 -26.90 1.78
C ALA A 251 5.83 -28.30 1.51
N SER A 252 4.59 -28.55 1.93
CA SER A 252 3.88 -29.79 1.65
C SER A 252 3.72 -30.02 0.14
N VAL A 253 3.24 -29.02 -0.60
CA VAL A 253 3.08 -29.08 -2.06
C VAL A 253 4.41 -29.30 -2.76
N TYR A 254 5.45 -28.60 -2.32
CA TYR A 254 6.79 -28.72 -2.90
C TYR A 254 7.36 -30.13 -2.74
N LEU A 255 7.08 -30.80 -1.60
CA LEU A 255 7.49 -32.19 -1.38
C LEU A 255 6.76 -33.19 -2.30
N ARG A 256 5.57 -32.83 -2.80
CA ARG A 256 4.77 -33.63 -3.74
C ARG A 256 5.08 -33.40 -5.21
N GLN A 257 5.74 -32.30 -5.59
CA GLN A 257 5.95 -32.02 -7.02
C GLN A 257 6.91 -33.01 -7.67
N PRO A 258 6.45 -33.82 -8.66
CA PRO A 258 7.37 -34.59 -9.48
C PRO A 258 8.21 -33.64 -10.34
N CYS A 259 9.46 -34.02 -10.64
CA CYS A 259 10.18 -33.35 -11.72
C CYS A 259 9.39 -33.51 -13.03
N ARG A 260 9.42 -32.49 -13.90
CA ARG A 260 8.61 -32.40 -15.14
C ARG A 260 8.69 -33.63 -16.07
N THR A 261 9.73 -34.45 -15.93
CA THR A 261 10.00 -35.66 -16.72
C THR A 261 10.15 -36.92 -15.86
N CYS A 262 9.83 -36.84 -14.57
CA CYS A 262 9.94 -37.96 -13.65
C CYS A 262 8.57 -38.59 -13.44
N ASP A 263 8.57 -39.91 -13.25
CA ASP A 263 7.39 -40.60 -12.74
C ASP A 263 6.97 -39.99 -11.40
N GLU A 264 5.67 -40.10 -11.10
CA GLU A 264 5.12 -39.66 -9.82
C GLU A 264 5.94 -40.25 -8.66
N ARG A 265 6.38 -39.37 -7.77
CA ARG A 265 7.23 -39.74 -6.65
C ARG A 265 6.34 -40.15 -5.49
N TYR A 266 6.11 -41.44 -5.36
CA TYR A 266 5.45 -42.01 -4.20
C TYR A 266 6.43 -42.12 -3.03
N TRP A 267 6.04 -41.63 -1.86
CA TRP A 267 6.78 -41.87 -0.63
C TRP A 267 6.22 -43.07 0.13
N ASP A 268 6.98 -43.59 1.08
CA ASP A 268 6.44 -44.58 2.02
C ASP A 268 5.26 -43.95 2.79
N GLU A 269 4.23 -44.76 3.08
CA GLU A 269 3.02 -44.39 3.83
C GLU A 269 3.22 -43.42 5.02
N PRO A 270 4.24 -43.57 5.91
CA PRO A 270 4.44 -42.62 7.01
C PRO A 270 4.85 -41.22 6.54
N VAL A 271 5.58 -41.11 5.42
CA VAL A 271 5.98 -39.82 4.84
C VAL A 271 4.79 -39.16 4.16
N GLU A 272 3.98 -39.92 3.40
CA GLU A 272 2.75 -39.40 2.80
C GLU A 272 1.78 -38.84 3.85
N ARG A 273 1.53 -39.59 4.93
CA ARG A 273 0.69 -39.08 6.05
C ARG A 273 1.28 -37.84 6.72
N GLY A 274 2.61 -37.73 6.76
CA GLY A 274 3.29 -36.54 7.25
C GLY A 274 3.02 -35.32 6.37
N ILE A 275 3.09 -35.51 5.05
CA ILE A 275 2.79 -34.48 4.04
C ILE A 275 1.31 -34.08 4.11
N ASP A 276 0.38 -35.04 4.18
CA ASP A 276 -1.06 -34.76 4.37
C ASP A 276 -1.33 -33.96 5.64
N GLY A 277 -0.68 -34.34 6.75
CA GLY A 277 -0.76 -33.63 8.01
C GLY A 277 -0.29 -32.18 7.91
N LEU A 278 0.81 -31.92 7.17
CA LEU A 278 1.31 -30.56 6.91
C LEU A 278 0.32 -29.76 6.05
N SER A 279 -0.24 -30.36 4.99
CA SER A 279 -1.26 -29.72 4.15
C SER A 279 -2.50 -29.33 4.94
N LEU A 280 -3.05 -30.27 5.73
CA LEU A 280 -4.25 -30.03 6.53
C LEU A 280 -4.00 -28.97 7.61
N PHE A 281 -2.86 -29.03 8.30
CA PHE A 281 -2.50 -28.06 9.34
C PHE A 281 -2.29 -26.66 8.75
N GLY A 282 -1.52 -26.54 7.67
CA GLY A 282 -1.28 -25.28 6.97
C GLY A 282 -2.56 -24.66 6.41
N GLY A 283 -3.40 -25.46 5.76
CA GLY A 283 -4.71 -25.03 5.25
C GLY A 283 -5.66 -24.58 6.36
N THR A 284 -5.73 -25.32 7.47
CA THR A 284 -6.57 -24.95 8.63
C THR A 284 -6.12 -23.63 9.25
N MET A 285 -4.81 -23.42 9.44
CA MET A 285 -4.26 -22.16 9.94
C MET A 285 -4.61 -20.97 9.03
N LEU A 286 -4.56 -21.17 7.71
CA LEU A 286 -4.91 -20.14 6.74
C LEU A 286 -6.39 -19.78 6.78
N ILE A 287 -7.30 -20.76 6.81
CA ILE A 287 -8.75 -20.51 6.86
C ILE A 287 -9.13 -19.80 8.15
N ILE A 288 -8.69 -20.33 9.30
CA ILE A 288 -8.97 -19.72 10.62
C ILE A 288 -8.37 -18.31 10.68
N GLY A 289 -7.12 -18.15 10.24
CA GLY A 289 -6.44 -16.87 10.18
C GLY A 289 -7.17 -15.86 9.31
N ALA A 290 -7.64 -16.27 8.12
CA ALA A 290 -8.36 -15.42 7.18
C ALA A 290 -9.72 -14.96 7.75
N VAL A 291 -10.49 -15.88 8.33
CA VAL A 291 -11.78 -15.54 8.97
C VAL A 291 -11.57 -14.60 10.16
N ALA A 292 -10.61 -14.91 11.03
CA ALA A 292 -10.29 -14.06 12.17
C ALA A 292 -9.81 -12.66 11.72
N LEU A 293 -8.97 -12.60 10.68
CA LEU A 293 -8.49 -11.33 10.12
C LEU A 293 -9.63 -10.52 9.51
N ALA A 294 -10.58 -11.17 8.81
CA ALA A 294 -11.77 -10.52 8.28
C ALA A 294 -12.65 -9.94 9.40
N LEU A 295 -12.84 -10.66 10.50
CA LEU A 295 -13.58 -10.17 11.68
C LEU A 295 -12.87 -8.99 12.35
N VAL A 296 -11.55 -9.08 12.52
CA VAL A 296 -10.73 -7.97 13.06
C VAL A 296 -10.80 -6.75 12.15
N TRP A 297 -10.77 -6.95 10.83
CA TRP A 297 -10.91 -5.87 9.85
C TRP A 297 -12.31 -5.24 9.86
N ALA A 298 -13.37 -6.04 9.94
CA ALA A 298 -14.74 -5.52 10.09
C ALA A 298 -14.88 -4.69 11.37
N GLY A 299 -14.36 -5.21 12.50
CA GLY A 299 -14.30 -4.48 13.76
C GLY A 299 -13.50 -3.17 13.66
N PHE A 300 -12.41 -3.18 12.88
CA PHE A 300 -11.61 -1.99 12.57
C PHE A 300 -12.41 -0.95 11.82
N VAL A 301 -13.09 -1.31 10.73
CA VAL A 301 -13.93 -0.38 9.96
C VAL A 301 -15.01 0.25 10.84
N VAL A 302 -15.72 -0.56 11.64
CA VAL A 302 -16.76 -0.08 12.56
C VAL A 302 -16.17 0.86 13.62
N SER A 303 -15.02 0.50 14.19
CA SER A 303 -14.30 1.35 15.15
C SER A 303 -13.92 2.70 14.53
N ARG A 304 -13.40 2.70 13.28
CA ARG A 304 -13.05 3.93 12.56
C ARG A 304 -14.26 4.84 12.34
N ILE A 305 -15.41 4.27 11.95
CA ILE A 305 -16.65 5.04 11.81
C ILE A 305 -17.04 5.70 13.14
N ARG A 306 -16.96 4.96 14.26
CA ARG A 306 -17.31 5.48 15.59
C ARG A 306 -16.33 6.57 16.05
N VAL A 307 -15.03 6.35 15.89
CA VAL A 307 -13.98 7.32 16.26
C VAL A 307 -14.11 8.59 15.42
N GLU A 308 -14.28 8.49 14.11
CA GLU A 308 -14.40 9.67 13.23
C GLU A 308 -15.66 10.49 13.56
N ARG A 309 -16.80 9.84 13.82
CA ARG A 309 -18.03 10.51 14.26
C ARG A 309 -17.88 11.18 15.62
N ALA A 310 -17.17 10.55 16.55
CA ALA A 310 -16.91 11.12 17.87
C ALA A 310 -15.95 12.31 17.77
N LEU A 311 -14.92 12.21 16.92
CA LEU A 311 -13.96 13.28 16.67
C LEU A 311 -14.64 14.50 16.05
N LEU A 312 -15.51 14.31 15.05
CA LEU A 312 -16.25 15.41 14.44
C LEU A 312 -17.18 16.09 15.45
N ARG A 313 -17.97 15.33 16.21
CA ARG A 313 -18.83 15.88 17.27
C ARG A 313 -18.03 16.63 18.33
N TRP A 314 -16.87 16.09 18.71
CA TRP A 314 -15.99 16.76 19.65
C TRP A 314 -15.43 18.05 19.06
N LEU A 315 -14.95 18.05 17.81
CA LEU A 315 -14.46 19.28 17.15
C LEU A 315 -15.55 20.34 16.98
N ASP A 316 -16.80 19.94 16.75
CA ASP A 316 -17.93 20.87 16.62
C ASP A 316 -18.34 21.47 17.98
N ALA A 317 -18.16 20.72 19.08
CA ALA A 317 -18.53 21.14 20.44
C ALA A 317 -17.36 21.79 21.20
N ALA A 318 -16.14 21.37 20.93
CA ALA A 318 -14.94 21.80 21.64
C ALA A 318 -14.45 23.11 21.04
N GLY A 319 -14.38 24.14 21.88
CA GLY A 319 -13.57 25.32 21.56
C GLY A 319 -12.07 24.97 21.50
N PRO A 320 -11.21 25.97 21.24
CA PRO A 320 -9.76 25.78 21.24
C PRO A 320 -9.28 25.13 22.54
N SER A 321 -8.63 23.96 22.44
CA SER A 321 -8.30 23.12 23.60
C SER A 321 -6.97 22.39 23.41
N ARG A 322 -6.20 22.24 24.48
CA ARG A 322 -4.92 21.51 24.48
C ARG A 322 -5.15 20.00 24.62
N ILE A 323 -4.61 19.22 23.69
CA ILE A 323 -4.50 17.75 23.82
C ILE A 323 -3.04 17.38 24.06
N ASP A 324 -2.79 16.26 24.72
CA ASP A 324 -1.49 15.57 24.78
C ASP A 324 -0.90 15.26 23.38
N ASP A 325 0.43 15.24 23.28
CA ASP A 325 1.16 15.11 22.01
C ASP A 325 0.98 13.76 21.34
N GLU A 326 1.04 12.68 22.12
CA GLU A 326 0.87 11.33 21.61
C GLU A 326 -0.54 11.14 21.04
N ARG A 327 -1.54 11.67 21.75
CA ARG A 327 -2.94 11.64 21.32
C ARG A 327 -3.18 12.49 20.09
N ALA A 328 -2.63 13.70 20.03
CA ALA A 328 -2.73 14.56 18.86
C ALA A 328 -2.13 13.86 17.62
N ARG A 329 -0.98 13.20 17.76
CA ARG A 329 -0.36 12.41 16.69
C ARG A 329 -1.26 11.25 16.24
N ALA A 330 -1.82 10.49 17.17
CA ALA A 330 -2.72 9.38 16.84
C ALA A 330 -3.97 9.84 16.08
N LEU A 331 -4.52 11.02 16.42
CA LEU A 331 -5.68 11.60 15.74
C LEU A 331 -5.34 12.19 14.36
N LEU A 332 -4.17 12.81 14.20
CA LEU A 332 -3.71 13.34 12.91
C LEU A 332 -3.39 12.23 11.90
N THR A 333 -2.84 11.12 12.38
CA THR A 333 -2.49 9.95 11.53
C THR A 333 -3.64 8.97 11.36
N LEU A 334 -4.81 9.28 11.91
CA LEU A 334 -5.98 8.42 11.85
C LEU A 334 -6.42 8.21 10.38
N PRO A 335 -6.52 6.97 9.88
CA PRO A 335 -7.14 6.71 8.60
C PRO A 335 -8.64 7.01 8.69
N THR A 336 -9.21 7.55 7.62
CA THR A 336 -10.65 7.83 7.56
C THR A 336 -11.45 6.53 7.44
N ALA A 337 -12.70 6.54 7.92
CA ALA A 337 -13.61 5.43 7.72
C ALA A 337 -13.86 5.15 6.24
N LEU A 338 -13.96 6.21 5.41
CA LEU A 338 -14.07 6.09 3.96
C LEU A 338 -12.86 5.39 3.36
N GLY A 339 -11.64 5.69 3.83
CA GLY A 339 -10.45 5.00 3.36
C GLY A 339 -10.42 3.52 3.74
N ALA A 340 -10.90 3.15 4.92
CA ALA A 340 -11.03 1.74 5.29
C ALA A 340 -12.05 1.00 4.39
N VAL A 341 -13.17 1.65 4.04
CA VAL A 341 -14.14 1.13 3.07
C VAL A 341 -13.53 1.01 1.69
N ALA A 342 -12.79 2.02 1.22
CA ALA A 342 -12.12 1.99 -0.07
C ALA A 342 -11.10 0.84 -0.16
N VAL A 343 -10.27 0.63 0.87
CA VAL A 343 -9.37 -0.52 0.96
C VAL A 343 -10.14 -1.84 0.88
N THR A 344 -11.29 -1.94 1.54
CA THR A 344 -12.13 -3.16 1.49
C THR A 344 -12.65 -3.42 0.07
N LEU A 345 -13.16 -2.39 -0.60
CA LEU A 345 -13.68 -2.49 -1.96
C LEU A 345 -12.57 -2.78 -2.98
N ALA A 346 -11.40 -2.16 -2.82
CA ALA A 346 -10.24 -2.43 -3.67
C ALA A 346 -9.74 -3.87 -3.49
N PHE A 347 -9.73 -4.36 -2.25
CA PHE A 347 -9.36 -5.74 -1.95
C PHE A 347 -10.34 -6.72 -2.60
N LEU A 348 -11.65 -6.56 -2.37
CA LEU A 348 -12.67 -7.42 -2.96
C LEU A 348 -12.65 -7.35 -4.49
N GLY A 349 -12.61 -6.13 -5.06
CA GLY A 349 -12.60 -5.94 -6.50
C GLY A 349 -11.37 -6.58 -7.16
N THR A 350 -10.19 -6.45 -6.56
CA THR A 350 -8.96 -7.09 -7.08
C THR A 350 -9.03 -8.62 -6.96
N SER A 351 -9.51 -9.15 -5.82
CA SER A 351 -9.72 -10.59 -5.64
C SER A 351 -10.71 -11.17 -6.64
N THR A 352 -11.84 -10.48 -6.89
CA THR A 352 -12.82 -10.89 -7.89
C THR A 352 -12.26 -10.81 -9.30
N LEU A 353 -11.46 -9.78 -9.61
CA LEU A 353 -10.80 -9.65 -10.91
C LEU A 353 -9.87 -10.84 -11.18
N ILE A 354 -9.06 -11.22 -10.19
CA ILE A 354 -8.15 -12.36 -10.27
C ILE A 354 -8.92 -13.66 -10.46
N ALA A 355 -9.96 -13.89 -9.65
CA ALA A 355 -10.79 -15.08 -9.78
C ALA A 355 -11.44 -15.16 -11.17
N ALA A 356 -11.94 -14.04 -11.70
CA ALA A 356 -12.52 -13.99 -13.04
C ALA A 356 -11.49 -14.33 -14.13
N PHE A 357 -10.27 -13.82 -14.01
CA PHE A 357 -9.19 -14.17 -14.94
C PHE A 357 -8.72 -15.62 -14.82
N ALA A 358 -8.69 -16.17 -13.61
CA ALA A 358 -8.37 -17.57 -13.38
C ALA A 358 -9.38 -18.49 -14.09
N LEU A 359 -10.67 -18.17 -13.97
CA LEU A 359 -11.74 -18.89 -14.66
C LEU A 359 -11.66 -18.75 -16.20
N LEU A 360 -11.22 -17.58 -16.71
CA LEU A 360 -10.98 -17.39 -18.15
C LEU A 360 -9.80 -18.23 -18.65
N ALA A 361 -8.73 -18.34 -17.86
CA ALA A 361 -7.52 -19.03 -18.25
C ALA A 361 -7.70 -20.56 -18.28
N GLY A 362 -8.44 -21.13 -17.32
CA GLY A 362 -8.68 -22.58 -17.25
C GLY A 362 -9.74 -23.10 -18.23
N ASP A 363 -10.05 -22.36 -19.28
CA ASP A 363 -11.04 -22.70 -20.32
C ASP A 363 -12.37 -23.23 -19.75
N ALA A 364 -12.76 -22.74 -18.56
CA ALA A 364 -14.07 -22.94 -17.94
C ALA A 364 -15.13 -22.09 -18.69
N ALA A 365 -15.06 -22.15 -20.02
CA ALA A 365 -15.61 -21.25 -21.02
C ALA A 365 -17.14 -21.33 -21.16
N GLY A 366 -17.83 -22.08 -20.30
CA GLY A 366 -19.29 -22.17 -20.31
C GLY A 366 -19.98 -20.85 -19.95
N ALA A 367 -19.39 -20.05 -19.07
CA ALA A 367 -19.79 -18.67 -18.78
C ALA A 367 -18.84 -18.07 -17.74
N VAL A 368 -17.72 -17.47 -18.15
CA VAL A 368 -17.13 -16.44 -17.28
C VAL A 368 -18.16 -15.32 -17.22
N PRO A 369 -18.78 -15.05 -16.06
CA PRO A 369 -19.86 -14.08 -16.04
C PRO A 369 -19.21 -12.74 -16.34
N THR A 370 -19.55 -12.12 -17.47
CA THR A 370 -19.21 -10.72 -17.75
C THR A 370 -19.55 -9.84 -16.53
N GLY A 371 -20.58 -10.24 -15.76
CA GLY A 371 -20.92 -9.68 -14.45
C GLY A 371 -19.82 -9.74 -13.38
N MET A 372 -18.95 -10.76 -13.31
CA MET A 372 -17.81 -10.82 -12.39
C MET A 372 -16.74 -9.80 -12.76
N LEU A 373 -16.38 -9.68 -14.04
CA LEU A 373 -15.41 -8.67 -14.50
C LEU A 373 -15.97 -7.25 -14.30
N VAL A 374 -17.24 -7.02 -14.66
CA VAL A 374 -17.90 -5.73 -14.47
C VAL A 374 -18.01 -5.37 -12.99
N SER A 375 -18.38 -6.31 -12.13
CA SER A 375 -18.47 -6.06 -10.68
C SER A 375 -17.10 -5.80 -10.07
N ALA A 376 -16.06 -6.55 -10.46
CA ALA A 376 -14.68 -6.32 -10.04
C ALA A 376 -14.20 -4.90 -10.40
N LEU A 377 -14.39 -4.48 -11.66
CA LEU A 377 -14.03 -3.14 -12.11
C LEU A 377 -14.86 -2.06 -11.40
N ALA A 378 -16.17 -2.27 -11.21
CA ALA A 378 -17.03 -1.35 -10.50
C ALA A 378 -16.58 -1.16 -9.03
N LEU A 379 -16.18 -2.23 -8.35
CA LEU A 379 -15.64 -2.19 -6.99
C LEU A 379 -14.31 -1.42 -6.91
N ILE A 380 -13.39 -1.65 -7.86
CA ILE A 380 -12.10 -0.94 -7.92
C ILE A 380 -12.33 0.56 -8.21
N VAL A 381 -13.20 0.90 -9.16
CA VAL A 381 -13.55 2.30 -9.48
C VAL A 381 -14.21 2.97 -8.29
N ALA A 382 -15.17 2.30 -7.63
CA ALA A 382 -15.81 2.80 -6.42
C ALA A 382 -14.78 3.04 -5.29
N ALA A 383 -13.82 2.13 -5.11
CA ALA A 383 -12.73 2.30 -4.15
C ALA A 383 -11.91 3.58 -4.43
N VAL A 384 -11.51 3.81 -5.68
CA VAL A 384 -10.78 5.03 -6.07
C VAL A 384 -11.60 6.30 -5.78
N LEU A 385 -12.89 6.29 -6.14
CA LEU A 385 -13.77 7.44 -5.92
C LEU A 385 -14.02 7.73 -4.43
N ILE A 386 -14.26 6.68 -3.63
CA ILE A 386 -14.47 6.80 -2.18
C ILE A 386 -13.18 7.28 -1.51
N GLU A 387 -12.02 6.76 -1.91
CA GLU A 387 -10.73 7.20 -1.38
C GLU A 387 -10.43 8.64 -1.77
N LEU A 388 -10.76 9.07 -3.00
CA LEU A 388 -10.63 10.47 -3.42
C LEU A 388 -11.43 11.42 -2.51
N ILE A 389 -12.66 11.04 -2.17
CA ILE A 389 -13.51 11.78 -1.23
C ILE A 389 -12.93 11.73 0.18
N GLY A 390 -12.49 10.55 0.61
CA GLY A 390 -11.87 10.29 1.91
C GLY A 390 -10.64 11.17 2.15
N GLN A 391 -9.73 11.25 1.18
CA GLN A 391 -8.51 12.07 1.24
C GLN A 391 -8.83 13.57 1.39
N ARG A 392 -9.79 14.10 0.61
CA ARG A 392 -10.23 15.50 0.76
C ARG A 392 -10.81 15.78 2.14
N ARG A 393 -11.61 14.84 2.66
CA ARG A 393 -12.20 14.95 3.99
C ARG A 393 -11.13 14.86 5.08
N GLN A 394 -10.13 14.00 4.90
CA GLN A 394 -9.02 13.81 5.83
C GLN A 394 -8.20 15.08 5.98
N VAL A 395 -7.85 15.76 4.88
CA VAL A 395 -7.16 17.05 4.94
C VAL A 395 -7.98 18.05 5.77
N ARG A 396 -9.25 18.26 5.42
CA ARG A 396 -10.11 19.22 6.13
C ARG A 396 -10.23 18.88 7.62
N LEU A 397 -10.29 17.59 7.95
CA LEU A 397 -10.34 17.12 9.33
C LEU A 397 -9.04 17.40 10.08
N ARG A 398 -7.89 17.14 9.45
CA ARG A 398 -6.55 17.43 10.00
C ARG A 398 -6.35 18.93 10.20
N GLU A 399 -6.74 19.76 9.24
CA GLU A 399 -6.69 21.22 9.36
C GLU A 399 -7.56 21.71 10.51
N ARG A 400 -8.81 21.26 10.60
CA ARG A 400 -9.70 21.59 11.73
C ARG A 400 -9.13 21.15 13.08
N LEU A 401 -8.55 19.95 13.14
CA LEU A 401 -7.91 19.45 14.35
C LEU A 401 -6.72 20.32 14.73
N ARG A 402 -5.85 20.67 13.78
CA ARG A 402 -4.71 21.58 14.00
C ARG A 402 -5.17 22.94 14.49
N ASP A 403 -6.21 23.51 13.87
CA ASP A 403 -6.77 24.80 14.24
C ASP A 403 -7.36 24.84 15.66
N THR A 404 -7.91 23.71 16.10
CA THR A 404 -8.54 23.57 17.42
C THR A 404 -7.49 23.29 18.51
N THR A 405 -6.45 22.52 18.19
CA THR A 405 -5.57 21.90 19.20
C THR A 405 -4.14 22.38 19.22
N TRP A 406 -3.69 23.08 18.17
CA TRP A 406 -2.34 23.60 18.02
C TRP A 406 -1.27 22.55 18.37
N PRO A 407 -1.32 21.36 17.75
CA PRO A 407 -0.57 20.21 18.21
C PRO A 407 0.94 20.34 17.96
N GLY A 408 1.41 21.38 17.27
CA GLY A 408 2.79 21.50 16.86
C GLY A 408 3.12 20.56 15.71
N ASP A 409 4.43 20.32 15.55
CA ASP A 409 4.93 19.27 14.67
C ASP A 409 5.23 18.01 15.45
N VAL A 410 4.18 17.44 16.04
CA VAL A 410 4.22 16.26 16.89
C VAL A 410 4.97 15.08 16.27
N LEU A 411 5.02 14.96 14.94
CA LEU A 411 5.78 13.88 14.30
C LEU A 411 7.31 14.09 14.40
N ALA A 412 7.77 15.35 14.49
CA ALA A 412 9.20 15.69 14.50
C ALA A 412 9.84 15.47 15.88
N GLU A 413 9.04 15.56 16.94
CA GLU A 413 9.49 15.33 18.30
C GLU A 413 9.70 13.84 18.59
N ALA A 414 8.87 12.94 18.05
CA ALA A 414 9.11 11.50 18.20
C ALA A 414 10.28 10.95 17.39
N GLU A 415 10.57 11.51 16.21
CA GLU A 415 11.75 11.08 15.47
C GLU A 415 13.03 11.35 16.29
N LYS A 416 13.04 12.44 17.06
CA LYS A 416 14.14 12.75 17.99
C LYS A 416 14.16 11.86 19.23
N GLU A 417 13.00 11.48 19.77
CA GLU A 417 12.92 10.55 20.91
C GLU A 417 13.30 9.13 20.53
N GLY A 418 12.78 8.62 19.40
CA GLY A 418 13.12 7.30 18.88
C GLY A 418 14.55 7.15 18.37
N ALA A 419 15.25 8.25 18.08
CA ALA A 419 16.68 8.25 17.78
C ALA A 419 17.58 8.28 19.03
N ARG A 420 17.01 8.52 20.22
CA ARG A 420 17.73 8.55 21.51
C ARG A 420 17.57 7.26 22.31
N THR A 421 16.56 6.46 22.00
CA THR A 421 16.34 5.10 22.50
C THR A 421 17.01 4.10 21.59
#